data_AF-A0A7V1LRR2-F1
#
_entry.id   AF-A0A7V1LRR2-F1
#
_cell.length_a   1.000
_cell.length_b   1.000
_cell.length_c   1.000
_cell.angle_alpha   90.00
_cell.angle_beta   90.00
_cell.angle_gamma   90.00
#
_symmetry.space_group_name_H-M   'P 1'
#
loop_
_entity.id
_entity.type
_entity.pdbx_description
1 polymer ?
#
loop_
_entity_poly.entity_id
_entity_poly.type
_entity_poly.pdbx_seq_one_letter_code
_entity_poly.pdbx_strand_id
1 'polypeptide(L)' 'DEGVFVNVFISPGVPPGKQMMRTSYMATHEEKHLNTIIDVFIKTGKKLGLI' A
#
# COMPACT_ATOMS: atom_id res chain seq x y z
N ASP A 1 5.06 9.26 5.19
CA ASP A 1 5.76 10.39 4.56
C ASP A 1 5.40 10.67 3.11
N GLU A 2 5.09 9.70 2.25
CA GLU A 2 4.73 9.94 0.82
C GLU A 2 3.22 10.23 0.57
N GLY A 3 2.46 10.66 1.59
CA GLY A 3 1.07 11.09 1.44
C GLY A 3 0.00 10.00 1.22
N VAL A 4 0.37 8.72 1.14
CA VAL A 4 -0.57 7.58 1.00
C VAL A 4 -0.66 6.82 2.32
N PHE A 5 -1.88 6.63 2.84
CA PHE A 5 -2.14 5.86 4.05
C PHE A 5 -2.77 4.51 3.69
N VAL A 6 -2.16 3.42 4.16
CA VAL A 6 -2.64 2.06 3.92
C VAL A 6 -2.73 1.30 5.24
N ASN A 7 -3.68 0.37 5.31
CA ASN A 7 -3.82 -0.46 6.51
C ASN A 7 -2.93 -1.69 6.37
N VAL A 8 -2.04 -1.91 7.34
CA VAL A 8 -1.17 -3.08 7.40
C VAL A 8 -1.78 -4.13 8.32
N PHE A 9 -1.85 -5.37 7.85
CA PHE A 9 -2.22 -6.52 8.67
C PHE A 9 -0.94 -7.23 9.13
N ILE A 10 -0.68 -7.13 10.42
CA ILE A 10 0.45 -7.78 11.10
C ILE A 10 -0.05 -8.87 12.06
N SER A 11 0.82 -9.83 12.37
CA SER A 11 0.54 -10.85 13.40
C SER A 11 0.22 -10.18 14.74
N PRO A 12 -0.80 -10.63 15.50
CA PRO A 12 -1.53 -11.91 15.41
C PRO A 12 -2.77 -11.93 14.50
N GLY A 13 -3.08 -10.83 13.81
CA GLY A 13 -4.28 -10.72 12.97
C GLY A 13 -4.25 -11.54 11.67
N VAL A 14 -3.07 -12.01 11.27
CA VAL A 14 -2.84 -12.90 10.12
C VAL A 14 -1.74 -13.93 10.46
N PRO A 15 -1.75 -15.13 9.85
CA PRO A 15 -0.71 -16.12 10.09
C PRO A 15 0.71 -15.57 9.83
N PRO A 16 1.72 -16.01 10.61
CA PRO A 16 3.12 -15.63 10.37
C PRO A 16 3.53 -15.86 8.92
N GLY A 17 4.22 -14.87 8.33
CA GLY A 17 4.64 -14.91 6.91
C GLY A 17 3.55 -14.51 5.89
N LYS A 18 2.31 -14.23 6.32
CA LYS A 18 1.22 -13.73 5.46
C LYS A 18 0.80 -12.30 5.81
N GLN A 19 1.78 -11.47 6.17
CA GLN A 19 1.55 -10.05 6.39
C GLN A 19 1.15 -9.41 5.06
N MET A 20 0.10 -8.59 5.08
CA MET A 20 -0.42 -7.97 3.86
C MET A 20 -0.86 -6.55 4.11
N MET A 21 -0.77 -5.72 3.08
CA MET A 21 -1.29 -4.36 3.08
C MET A 21 -2.64 -4.34 2.37
N ARG A 22 -3.68 -3.86 3.05
CA ARG A 22 -5.00 -3.65 2.45
C ARG A 22 -5.10 -2.22 1.98
N THR A 23 -5.19 -2.06 0.66
CA THR A 23 -5.65 -0.81 0.05
C THR A 23 -7.17 -0.83 -0.01
N SER A 24 -7.80 0.31 0.30
CA SER A 24 -9.25 0.47 0.23
C SER A 24 -9.51 1.69 -0.63
N TYR A 25 -10.06 1.46 -1.82
CA TYR A 25 -10.39 2.52 -2.77
C TYR A 25 -11.84 2.96 -2.56
N MET A 26 -12.05 4.27 -2.47
CA MET A 26 -13.38 4.88 -2.39
C MET A 26 -13.78 5.43 -3.75
N ALA A 27 -15.09 5.49 -4.04
CA ALA A 27 -15.62 6.04 -5.30
C ALA A 27 -15.25 7.52 -5.54
N THR A 28 -14.76 8.22 -4.51
CA THR A 28 -14.25 9.61 -4.58
C THR A 28 -12.81 9.71 -5.10
N HIS A 29 -12.13 8.60 -5.37
CA HIS A 29 -10.77 8.64 -5.92
C HIS A 29 -10.82 8.95 -7.42
N GLU A 30 -10.19 10.05 -7.80
CA GLU A 30 -9.89 10.37 -9.20
C GLU A 30 -8.66 9.60 -9.69
N GLU A 31 -8.52 9.48 -11.00
CA GLU A 31 -7.40 8.78 -11.66
C GLU A 31 -6.02 9.30 -11.21
N LYS A 32 -5.88 10.62 -11.00
CA LYS A 32 -4.65 11.23 -10.47
C LYS A 32 -4.26 10.69 -9.09
N HIS A 33 -5.25 10.37 -8.25
CA HIS A 33 -5.00 9.80 -6.93
C HIS A 33 -4.51 8.35 -7.06
N LEU A 34 -5.11 7.57 -7.96
CA LEU A 34 -4.68 6.19 -8.23
C LEU A 34 -3.27 6.12 -8.81
N ASN A 35 -2.93 7.00 -9.76
CA ASN A 35 -1.59 7.08 -10.34
C ASN A 35 -0.54 7.42 -9.27
N THR A 36 -0.85 8.39 -8.41
CA THR A 36 0.03 8.75 -7.27
C THR A 36 0.25 7.56 -6.34
N ILE A 37 -0.81 6.80 -6.03
CA ILE A 37 -0.71 5.60 -5.20
C ILE A 37 0.25 4.59 -5.84
N ILE A 38 0.07 4.27 -7.12
CA ILE A 38 0.92 3.31 -7.84
C ILE A 38 2.38 3.75 -7.85
N ASP A 39 2.66 5.01 -8.15
CA ASP A 39 4.03 5.55 -8.17
C ASP A 39 4.71 5.44 -6.80
N VAL A 40 3.99 5.78 -5.72
CA VAL A 40 4.49 5.63 -4.36
C VAL A 40 4.75 4.16 -4.02
N PHE A 41 3.82 3.25 -4.38
CA PHE A 41 4.00 1.81 -4.16
C PHE A 41 5.23 1.27 -4.89
N ILE A 42 5.47 1.67 -6.14
CA ILE A 42 6.65 1.26 -6.91
C ILE A 42 7.93 1.82 -6.27
N LYS A 43 7.94 3.11 -5.94
CA LYS A 43 9.09 3.79 -5.33
C LYS A 43 9.46 3.15 -3.99
N THR A 44 8.47 2.92 -3.11
CA THR A 44 8.69 2.28 -1.81
C THR A 44 9.05 0.80 -1.96
N GLY A 45 8.39 0.08 -2.87
CA GLY A 45 8.68 -1.33 -3.14
C GLY A 45 10.12 -1.56 -3.62
N LYS A 46 10.60 -0.73 -4.56
CA LYS A 46 12.00 -0.74 -5.03
C LYS A 46 12.98 -0.39 -3.91
N LYS A 47 12.66 0.61 -3.08
CA LYS A 47 13.51 1.00 -1.94
C LYS A 47 13.64 -0.10 -0.89
N LEU A 48 12.59 -0.90 -0.71
CA LEU A 48 12.57 -2.05 0.21
C LEU A 48 13.10 -3.34 -0.44
N GLY A 49 13.40 -3.35 -1.75
CA GLY A 49 13.86 -4.53 -2.48
C GLY A 49 12.79 -5.62 -2.62
N LEU A 50 11.50 -5.26 -2.53
CA LEU A 50 10.37 -6.18 -2.67
C LEU A 50 9.89 -6.29 -4.12
N ILE A 51 10.26 -5.33 -4.97
CA ILE A 51 9.89 -5.20 -6.39
C ILE A 51 11.13 -4.75 -7.17
#